data_AF-A0A0S8GTK6-F1
#
_entry.id   AF-A0A0S8GTK6-F1
#
_cell.length_a   1.000
_cell.length_b   1.000
_cell.length_c   1.000
_cell.angle_alpha   90.00
_cell.angle_beta   90.00
_cell.angle_gamma   90.00
#
_symmetry.space_group_name_H-M   'P 1'
#
loop_
_entity.id
_entity.type
_entity.pdbx_description
1 polymer ?
#
loop_
_entity_poly.entity_id
_entity_poly.type
_entity_poly.pdbx_seq_one_letter_code
_entity_poly.pdbx_strand_id
1 'polypeptide(L)'
;MKSDILWINILMMFVIYSLFGCSNRDSSEQINDEEINHEKYEMVTEKYLVNMFSSLEPWPSSGAITENGWQYYIQVAKTVQKTDPEVVKESLDNFIYASLEEQILNEEESKIFLLMRVIFDLPEDAPKSKLRSYKGWSNWQLSELPNNRVNLSWPIKWDGHKPRLISYYEGSMGIPYQASLEYEYLKKNYKFRDLNVW
;
A
#
# COMPACT_ATOMS: atom_id res chain seq x y z
N MET A 1 -20.73 -19.26 35.24
CA MET A 1 -20.28 -20.28 34.27
C MET A 1 -18.90 -19.85 33.79
N LYS A 2 -17.86 -20.58 34.22
CA LYS A 2 -16.47 -20.36 33.84
C LYS A 2 -16.15 -21.30 32.69
N SER A 3 -15.60 -20.78 31.60
CA SER A 3 -15.08 -21.57 30.50
C SER A 3 -13.59 -21.28 30.39
N ASP A 4 -12.81 -22.10 31.10
CA ASP A 4 -11.37 -22.25 30.92
C ASP A 4 -11.15 -23.14 29.69
N ILE A 5 -10.52 -22.59 28.64
CA ILE A 5 -10.09 -23.37 27.48
C ILE A 5 -8.56 -23.35 27.43
N LEU A 6 -8.01 -24.55 27.65
CA LEU A 6 -6.64 -24.96 27.44
C LEU A 6 -6.14 -24.54 26.06
N TRP A 7 -4.92 -24.00 26.00
CA TRP A 7 -4.04 -24.26 24.86
C TRP A 7 -2.70 -24.82 25.33
N ILE A 8 -2.30 -25.82 24.57
CA ILE A 8 -1.32 -26.84 24.85
C ILE A 8 0.09 -26.36 24.49
N ASN A 9 1.03 -26.78 25.33
CA ASN A 9 2.48 -26.81 25.14
C ASN A 9 2.94 -26.92 23.67
N ILE A 10 3.78 -25.98 23.21
CA ILE A 10 4.78 -26.24 22.18
C ILE A 10 6.14 -26.23 22.87
N LEU A 11 6.56 -27.45 23.25
CA LEU A 11 7.85 -27.75 23.82
C LEU A 11 8.77 -28.22 22.68
N MET A 12 9.97 -27.64 22.64
CA MET A 12 11.26 -28.27 22.30
C MET A 12 11.34 -29.25 21.12
N MET A 13 12.01 -28.78 20.06
CA MET A 13 13.01 -29.51 19.27
C MET A 13 13.77 -28.41 18.53
N PHE A 14 15.05 -28.13 18.79
CA PHE A 14 16.16 -28.89 18.23
C PHE A 14 17.39 -28.83 19.13
N VAL A 15 17.80 -30.02 19.57
CA VAL A 15 19.05 -30.33 20.24
C VAL A 15 20.09 -30.66 19.17
N ILE A 16 21.21 -29.92 19.23
CA ILE A 16 22.62 -30.39 19.15
C ILE A 16 22.89 -31.55 18.18
N TYR A 17 23.59 -31.26 17.07
CA TYR A 17 24.49 -32.22 16.45
C TYR A 17 25.95 -31.80 16.65
N SER A 18 26.66 -32.71 17.29
CA SER A 18 28.04 -32.64 17.72
C SER A 18 29.04 -32.73 16.56
N LEU A 19 30.12 -31.96 16.70
CA LEU A 19 31.54 -32.33 16.56
C LEU A 19 31.82 -33.77 16.06
N PHE A 20 32.48 -33.90 14.91
CA PHE A 20 33.80 -34.56 14.68
C PHE A 20 33.93 -34.99 13.21
N GLY A 21 34.99 -34.54 12.54
CA GLY A 21 35.32 -34.97 11.19
C GLY A 21 36.58 -34.31 10.63
N CYS A 22 37.74 -34.55 11.25
CA CYS A 22 39.02 -34.31 10.61
C CYS A 22 39.21 -35.35 9.49
N SER A 23 39.18 -34.92 8.23
CA SER A 23 39.67 -35.72 7.11
C SER A 23 40.44 -34.81 6.15
N ASN A 24 41.76 -35.03 6.10
CA ASN A 24 42.65 -34.47 5.09
C ASN A 24 42.30 -35.06 3.73
N ARG A 25 41.87 -34.22 2.78
CA ARG A 25 41.89 -34.54 1.35
C ARG A 25 42.33 -33.32 0.55
N ASP A 26 43.59 -33.36 0.12
CA ASP A 26 44.11 -32.61 -1.01
C ASP A 26 43.34 -33.02 -2.27
N SER A 27 42.61 -32.08 -2.88
CA SER A 27 42.17 -32.08 -4.29
C SER A 27 41.57 -30.71 -4.57
N SER A 28 42.33 -29.84 -5.23
CA SER A 28 41.91 -28.53 -5.71
C SER A 28 40.91 -28.67 -6.85
N GLU A 29 39.64 -28.82 -6.51
CA GLU A 29 38.51 -28.63 -7.42
C GLU A 29 37.82 -27.34 -6.98
N GLN A 30 38.09 -26.24 -7.70
CA GLN A 30 37.40 -24.97 -7.52
C GLN A 30 35.96 -25.14 -8.01
N ILE A 31 35.10 -25.69 -7.16
CA ILE A 31 33.66 -25.58 -7.29
C ILE A 31 33.35 -24.12 -6.96
N ASN A 32 32.98 -23.37 -7.99
CA ASN A 32 32.38 -22.05 -7.81
C ASN A 32 31.05 -22.29 -7.09
N ASP A 33 31.08 -22.17 -5.77
CA ASP A 33 29.90 -21.95 -4.94
C ASP A 33 29.33 -20.57 -5.29
N GLU A 34 28.79 -20.43 -6.50
CA GLU A 34 27.70 -19.51 -6.75
C GLU A 34 26.52 -20.08 -5.97
N GLU A 35 26.54 -19.82 -4.67
CA GLU A 35 25.42 -19.90 -3.77
C GLU A 35 24.39 -18.92 -4.33
N ILE A 36 23.59 -19.41 -5.29
CA ILE A 36 22.43 -18.73 -5.84
C ILE A 36 21.53 -18.54 -4.63
N ASN A 37 21.66 -17.37 -4.00
CA ASN A 37 20.64 -16.79 -3.14
C ASN A 37 19.40 -16.66 -4.01
N HIS A 38 18.68 -17.76 -4.15
CA HIS A 38 17.25 -17.77 -4.42
C HIS A 38 16.64 -17.08 -3.22
N GLU A 39 16.76 -15.74 -3.18
CA GLU A 39 15.84 -14.88 -2.46
C GLU A 39 14.47 -15.46 -2.76
N LYS A 40 13.89 -16.03 -1.72
CA LYS A 40 12.58 -16.65 -1.76
C LYS A 40 11.63 -15.51 -2.12
N TYR A 41 11.38 -15.34 -3.41
CA TYR A 41 10.38 -14.40 -3.93
C TYR A 41 9.05 -14.90 -3.42
N GLU A 42 8.68 -14.43 -2.22
CA GLU A 42 7.38 -14.67 -1.66
C GLU A 42 6.40 -13.96 -2.58
N MET A 43 5.66 -14.74 -3.37
CA MET A 43 4.67 -14.18 -4.28
C MET A 43 3.67 -13.37 -3.47
N VAL A 44 3.60 -12.08 -3.76
CA VAL A 44 2.58 -11.21 -3.19
C VAL A 44 1.22 -11.73 -3.64
N THR A 45 0.43 -12.20 -2.68
CA THR A 45 -0.93 -12.69 -2.93
C THR A 45 -1.92 -11.55 -2.77
N GLU A 46 -3.09 -11.72 -3.38
CA GLU A 46 -4.22 -10.81 -3.22
C GLU A 46 -4.58 -10.59 -1.74
N LYS A 47 -4.71 -11.69 -0.99
CA LYS A 47 -4.97 -11.66 0.47
C LYS A 47 -3.93 -10.86 1.24
N TYR A 48 -2.67 -10.93 0.84
CA TYR A 48 -1.61 -10.15 1.47
C TYR A 48 -1.80 -8.65 1.24
N LEU A 49 -2.11 -8.22 0.02
CA LEU A 49 -2.39 -6.81 -0.28
C LEU A 49 -3.65 -6.30 0.43
N VAL A 50 -4.73 -7.08 0.46
CA VAL A 50 -5.96 -6.72 1.19
C VAL A 50 -5.66 -6.49 2.68
N ASN A 51 -4.86 -7.36 3.31
CA ASN A 51 -4.43 -7.17 4.69
C ASN A 51 -3.59 -5.89 4.87
N MET A 52 -2.68 -5.60 3.95
CA MET A 52 -1.91 -4.35 3.99
C MET A 52 -2.81 -3.12 3.87
N PHE A 53 -3.79 -3.14 2.96
CA PHE A 53 -4.73 -2.04 2.77
C PHE A 53 -5.56 -1.75 4.02
N SER A 54 -6.07 -2.81 4.68
CA SER A 54 -6.86 -2.69 5.91
C SER A 54 -6.10 -2.02 7.06
N SER A 55 -4.77 -2.16 7.05
CA SER A 55 -3.87 -1.68 8.10
C SER A 55 -3.40 -0.23 7.91
N LEU A 56 -3.79 0.42 6.81
CA LEU A 56 -3.49 1.84 6.58
C LEU A 56 -4.32 2.74 7.51
N GLU A 57 -3.74 3.86 7.97
CA GLU A 57 -4.49 4.91 8.64
C GLU A 57 -5.47 5.56 7.64
N PRO A 58 -6.77 5.72 7.95
CA PRO A 58 -7.71 6.37 7.06
C PRO A 58 -7.42 7.87 6.91
N TRP A 59 -8.07 8.52 5.94
CA TRP A 59 -8.01 9.98 5.83
C TRP A 59 -8.75 10.63 7.01
N PRO A 60 -8.04 11.28 7.95
CA PRO A 60 -8.69 11.78 9.15
C PRO A 60 -9.58 13.00 8.86
N SER A 61 -10.70 13.10 9.57
CA SER A 61 -11.54 14.30 9.60
C SER A 61 -10.91 15.47 10.39
N SER A 62 -9.86 15.19 11.18
CA SER A 62 -9.07 16.19 11.89
C SER A 62 -7.68 15.66 12.26
N GLY A 63 -6.70 16.54 12.43
CA GLY A 63 -5.33 16.13 12.78
C GLY A 63 -4.52 15.64 11.57
N ALA A 64 -3.43 14.93 11.82
CA ALA A 64 -2.52 14.47 10.78
C ALA A 64 -2.33 12.95 10.84
N ILE A 65 -2.06 12.33 9.68
CA ILE A 65 -1.50 10.97 9.63
C ILE A 65 -0.14 11.00 10.32
N THR A 66 0.11 10.02 11.16
CA THR A 66 1.36 9.95 11.93
C THR A 66 2.56 9.68 11.01
N GLU A 67 3.78 9.96 11.48
CA GLU A 67 4.98 9.60 10.72
C GLU A 67 5.01 8.09 10.42
N ASN A 68 4.65 7.25 11.40
CA ASN A 68 4.55 5.80 11.23
C ASN A 68 3.46 5.43 10.22
N GLY A 69 2.33 6.14 10.23
CA GLY A 69 1.27 5.98 9.23
C GLY A 69 1.79 6.23 7.82
N TRP A 70 2.55 7.31 7.62
CA TRP A 70 3.17 7.60 6.32
C TRP A 70 4.25 6.58 5.91
N GLN A 71 5.08 6.11 6.85
CA GLN A 71 6.01 4.99 6.61
C GLN A 71 5.27 3.75 6.13
N TYR A 72 4.12 3.45 6.73
CA TYR A 72 3.32 2.32 6.32
C TYR A 72 2.69 2.52 4.93
N TYR A 73 2.14 3.71 4.64
CA TYR A 73 1.68 4.05 3.28
C TYR A 73 2.77 3.86 2.22
N ILE A 74 3.99 4.29 2.51
CA ILE A 74 5.12 4.17 1.57
C ILE A 74 5.56 2.72 1.41
N GLN A 75 5.57 1.92 2.49
CA GLN A 75 5.81 0.49 2.41
C GLN A 75 4.76 -0.20 1.51
N VAL A 76 3.47 0.05 1.73
CA VAL A 76 2.38 -0.51 0.92
C VAL A 76 2.51 -0.06 -0.54
N ALA A 77 2.80 1.21 -0.78
CA ALA A 77 2.99 1.73 -2.13
C ALA A 77 4.18 1.05 -2.85
N LYS A 78 5.32 0.85 -2.16
CA LYS A 78 6.46 0.11 -2.70
C LYS A 78 6.09 -1.34 -3.06
N THR A 79 5.28 -2.01 -2.24
CA THR A 79 4.76 -3.35 -2.56
C THR A 79 3.88 -3.29 -3.81
N VAL A 80 2.89 -2.41 -3.85
CA VAL A 80 1.97 -2.25 -4.99
C VAL A 80 2.71 -1.94 -6.30
N GLN A 81 3.75 -1.11 -6.27
CA GLN A 81 4.56 -0.79 -7.47
C GLN A 81 5.32 -1.99 -8.03
N LYS A 82 5.60 -3.02 -7.22
CA LYS A 82 6.34 -4.23 -7.60
C LYS A 82 5.44 -5.43 -7.89
N THR A 83 4.17 -5.37 -7.47
CA THR A 83 3.19 -6.45 -7.67
C THR A 83 2.63 -6.44 -9.08
N ASP A 84 2.24 -7.62 -9.56
CA ASP A 84 1.50 -7.76 -10.82
C ASP A 84 0.25 -6.84 -10.84
N PRO A 85 0.03 -6.05 -11.91
CA PRO A 85 -1.06 -5.09 -11.94
C PRO A 85 -2.46 -5.71 -11.83
N GLU A 86 -2.66 -6.94 -12.31
CA GLU A 86 -3.96 -7.62 -12.21
C GLU A 86 -4.22 -8.05 -10.77
N VAL A 87 -3.21 -8.58 -10.06
CA VAL A 87 -3.32 -8.88 -8.63
C VAL A 87 -3.63 -7.62 -7.82
N VAL A 88 -3.03 -6.48 -8.16
CA VAL A 88 -3.34 -5.19 -7.51
C VAL A 88 -4.81 -4.80 -7.75
N LYS A 89 -5.31 -4.88 -8.99
CA LYS A 89 -6.70 -4.54 -9.32
C LYS A 89 -7.69 -5.42 -8.56
N GLU A 90 -7.49 -6.74 -8.59
CA GLU A 90 -8.34 -7.70 -7.88
C GLU A 90 -8.34 -7.43 -6.37
N SER A 91 -7.18 -7.15 -5.79
CA SER A 91 -7.06 -6.81 -4.36
C SER A 91 -7.80 -5.53 -3.99
N LEU A 92 -7.75 -4.50 -4.86
CA LEU A 92 -8.47 -3.25 -4.63
C LEU A 92 -9.99 -3.47 -4.69
N ASP A 93 -10.48 -4.22 -5.68
CA ASP A 93 -11.90 -4.51 -5.81
C ASP A 93 -12.42 -5.34 -4.63
N ASN A 94 -11.66 -6.37 -4.21
CA ASN A 94 -12.04 -7.22 -3.08
C ASN A 94 -12.04 -6.46 -1.76
N PHE A 95 -11.07 -5.55 -1.57
CA PHE A 95 -11.03 -4.69 -0.40
C PHE A 95 -12.23 -3.73 -0.32
N ILE A 96 -12.57 -3.05 -1.42
CA ILE A 96 -13.76 -2.18 -1.47
C ILE A 96 -15.03 -3.00 -1.27
N TYR A 97 -15.16 -4.15 -1.92
CA TYR A 97 -16.33 -5.02 -1.78
C TYR A 97 -16.53 -5.53 -0.35
N ALA A 98 -15.47 -5.98 0.33
CA ALA A 98 -15.55 -6.40 1.73
C ALA A 98 -16.01 -5.24 2.65
N SER A 99 -15.53 -4.02 2.41
CA SER A 99 -15.94 -2.84 3.21
C SER A 99 -17.41 -2.45 3.03
N LEU A 100 -18.04 -2.82 1.90
CA LEU A 100 -19.48 -2.63 1.68
C LEU A 100 -20.31 -3.53 2.58
N GLU A 101 -19.88 -4.78 2.77
CA GLU A 101 -20.58 -5.76 3.61
C GLU A 101 -20.53 -5.35 5.09
N GLU A 102 -19.43 -4.73 5.52
CA GLU A 102 -19.19 -4.31 6.91
C GLU A 102 -19.73 -2.90 7.26
N GLN A 103 -20.29 -2.16 6.29
CA GLN A 103 -20.82 -0.79 6.48
C GLN A 103 -19.80 0.26 6.98
N ILE A 104 -18.49 0.00 6.83
CA ILE A 104 -17.39 0.94 7.14
C ILE A 104 -16.78 1.59 5.88
N LEU A 105 -17.52 1.51 4.77
CA LEU A 105 -17.12 1.86 3.41
C LEU A 105 -16.28 3.15 3.31
N ASN A 106 -16.76 4.25 3.90
CA ASN A 106 -16.13 5.56 3.77
C ASN A 106 -14.71 5.62 4.33
N GLU A 107 -14.45 4.93 5.44
CA GLU A 107 -13.13 4.92 6.09
C GLU A 107 -12.14 4.12 5.23
N GLU A 108 -12.54 2.92 4.81
CA GLU A 108 -11.71 2.03 3.99
C GLU A 108 -11.42 2.61 2.60
N GLU A 109 -12.41 3.19 1.92
CA GLU A 109 -12.20 3.85 0.63
C GLU A 109 -11.20 5.01 0.73
N SER A 110 -11.24 5.75 1.84
CA SER A 110 -10.34 6.88 2.06
C SER A 110 -8.88 6.43 2.16
N LYS A 111 -8.60 5.24 2.71
CA LYS A 111 -7.26 4.65 2.77
C LYS A 111 -6.70 4.43 1.36
N ILE A 112 -7.49 3.79 0.50
CA ILE A 112 -7.09 3.53 -0.88
C ILE A 112 -6.96 4.82 -1.68
N PHE A 113 -7.85 5.79 -1.44
CA PHE A 113 -7.78 7.09 -2.10
C PHE A 113 -6.45 7.79 -1.82
N LEU A 114 -6.03 7.85 -0.56
CA LEU A 114 -4.72 8.39 -0.18
C LEU A 114 -3.56 7.56 -0.76
N LEU A 115 -3.65 6.23 -0.70
CA LEU A 115 -2.63 5.33 -1.23
C LEU A 115 -2.35 5.59 -2.72
N MET A 116 -3.38 5.82 -3.54
CA MET A 116 -3.21 6.18 -4.96
C MET A 116 -2.36 7.44 -5.15
N ARG A 117 -2.55 8.45 -4.29
CA ARG A 117 -1.77 9.71 -4.32
C ARG A 117 -0.34 9.51 -3.82
N VAL A 118 -0.07 8.41 -3.11
CA VAL A 118 1.28 7.99 -2.69
C VAL A 118 1.99 7.19 -3.78
N ILE A 119 1.29 6.27 -4.44
CA ILE A 119 1.85 5.39 -5.48
C ILE A 119 2.32 6.18 -6.71
N PHE A 120 1.52 7.15 -7.15
CA PHE A 120 1.72 7.84 -8.43
C PHE A 120 2.31 9.24 -8.25
N ASP A 121 3.15 9.65 -9.21
CA ASP A 121 3.68 11.01 -9.28
C ASP A 121 2.66 11.94 -9.97
N LEU A 122 1.73 12.45 -9.16
CA LEU A 122 0.63 13.30 -9.62
C LEU A 122 1.02 14.79 -9.54
N PRO A 123 0.70 15.59 -10.58
CA PRO A 123 1.00 17.02 -10.57
C PRO A 123 0.12 17.76 -9.55
N GLU A 124 0.74 18.63 -8.76
CA GLU A 124 0.03 19.52 -7.82
C GLU A 124 -0.60 20.75 -8.49
N ASP A 125 -0.28 20.96 -9.77
CA ASP A 125 -0.81 22.05 -10.57
C ASP A 125 -0.99 21.60 -12.03
N ALA A 126 -2.21 21.20 -12.38
CA ALA A 126 -2.59 20.67 -13.69
C ALA A 126 -3.85 21.36 -14.25
N PRO A 127 -4.09 21.31 -15.57
CA PRO A 127 -5.36 21.80 -16.13
C PRO A 127 -6.56 20.99 -15.60
N LYS A 128 -7.68 21.66 -15.29
CA LYS A 128 -8.93 21.03 -14.83
C LYS A 128 -9.47 19.96 -15.79
N SER A 129 -9.13 20.02 -17.08
CA SER A 129 -9.52 19.00 -18.08
C SER A 129 -8.88 17.62 -17.84
N LYS A 130 -7.80 17.54 -17.05
CA LYS A 130 -7.16 16.28 -16.64
C LYS A 130 -7.86 15.61 -15.47
N LEU A 131 -8.81 16.32 -14.87
CA LEU A 131 -9.52 15.87 -13.69
C LEU A 131 -10.47 14.73 -14.00
N ARG A 132 -10.41 13.68 -13.19
CA ARG A 132 -11.31 12.54 -13.23
C ARG A 132 -11.80 12.29 -11.81
N SER A 133 -13.08 11.98 -11.67
CA SER A 133 -13.70 11.62 -10.42
C SER A 133 -14.09 10.15 -10.51
N TYR A 134 -13.59 9.35 -9.57
CA TYR A 134 -13.95 7.95 -9.37
C TYR A 134 -14.81 7.77 -8.10
N LYS A 135 -15.16 8.89 -7.46
CA LYS A 135 -16.01 9.04 -6.27
C LYS A 135 -16.39 10.50 -6.03
N GLY A 136 -17.54 10.75 -5.43
CA GLY A 136 -18.03 12.08 -5.05
C GLY A 136 -17.54 12.53 -3.67
N TRP A 137 -16.25 12.84 -3.52
CA TRP A 137 -15.72 13.41 -2.28
C TRP A 137 -16.28 14.81 -2.02
N SER A 138 -16.81 15.08 -0.82
CA SER A 138 -17.58 16.29 -0.53
C SER A 138 -16.78 17.58 -0.68
N ASN A 139 -15.48 17.55 -0.37
CA ASN A 139 -14.58 18.71 -0.41
C ASN A 139 -13.59 18.67 -1.58
N TRP A 140 -13.89 17.86 -2.60
CA TRP A 140 -13.11 17.77 -3.83
C TRP A 140 -12.82 19.15 -4.47
N GLN A 141 -13.75 20.10 -4.32
CA GLN A 141 -13.64 21.47 -4.85
C GLN A 141 -12.43 22.23 -4.30
N LEU A 142 -11.90 21.83 -3.13
CA LEU A 142 -10.67 22.39 -2.55
C LEU A 142 -9.42 22.03 -3.35
N SER A 143 -9.51 21.08 -4.29
CA SER A 143 -8.45 20.83 -5.27
C SER A 143 -8.36 21.92 -6.34
N GLU A 144 -9.38 22.77 -6.50
CA GLU A 144 -9.42 23.80 -7.54
C GLU A 144 -8.48 24.97 -7.20
N LEU A 145 -7.68 25.35 -8.20
CA LEU A 145 -6.74 26.44 -8.17
C LEU A 145 -7.20 27.53 -9.16
N PRO A 146 -6.68 28.77 -9.06
CA PRO A 146 -6.96 29.83 -10.02
C PRO A 146 -6.66 29.41 -11.47
N ASN A 147 -7.27 30.09 -12.45
CA ASN A 147 -7.03 29.88 -13.88
C ASN A 147 -7.38 28.47 -14.40
N ASN A 148 -8.44 27.86 -13.86
CA ASN A 148 -8.91 26.53 -14.28
C ASN A 148 -7.84 25.43 -14.09
N ARG A 149 -7.11 25.52 -12.98
CA ARG A 149 -6.07 24.59 -12.57
C ARG A 149 -6.55 23.74 -11.38
N VAL A 150 -5.93 22.60 -11.15
CA VAL A 150 -6.27 21.66 -10.07
C VAL A 150 -5.04 20.95 -9.53
N ASN A 151 -5.06 20.59 -8.24
CA ASN A 151 -4.08 19.69 -7.64
C ASN A 151 -4.56 18.24 -7.78
N LEU A 152 -3.92 17.44 -8.63
CA LEU A 152 -4.28 16.02 -8.83
C LEU A 152 -3.78 15.12 -7.69
N SER A 153 -2.78 15.57 -6.94
CA SER A 153 -2.28 14.90 -5.73
C SER A 153 -3.13 15.19 -4.48
N TRP A 154 -4.12 16.07 -4.57
CA TRP A 154 -5.02 16.37 -3.45
C TRP A 154 -5.64 15.07 -2.90
N PRO A 155 -5.71 14.90 -1.56
CA PRO A 155 -5.48 15.87 -0.48
C PRO A 155 -4.05 15.84 0.08
N ILE A 156 -3.11 15.22 -0.65
CA ILE A 156 -1.71 15.11 -0.28
C ILE A 156 -0.89 16.17 -1.01
N LYS A 157 0.05 16.77 -0.29
CA LYS A 157 1.14 17.56 -0.84
C LYS A 157 2.47 16.89 -0.54
N TRP A 158 3.41 16.95 -1.48
CA TRP A 158 4.77 16.46 -1.31
C TRP A 158 5.72 17.63 -1.07
N ASP A 159 6.22 17.75 0.16
CA ASP A 159 7.29 18.70 0.48
C ASP A 159 8.62 17.96 0.38
N GLY A 160 9.22 18.00 -0.81
CA GLY A 160 10.36 17.15 -1.16
C GLY A 160 9.90 15.70 -1.32
N HIS A 161 10.45 14.80 -0.50
CA HIS A 161 10.04 13.39 -0.51
C HIS A 161 9.01 13.06 0.57
N LYS A 162 8.53 14.03 1.38
CA LYS A 162 7.62 13.73 2.50
C LYS A 162 6.17 14.08 2.14
N PRO A 163 5.25 13.11 2.20
CA PRO A 163 3.83 13.39 2.04
C PRO A 163 3.28 14.09 3.29
N ARG A 164 2.32 14.98 3.10
CA ARG A 164 1.48 15.52 4.17
C ARG A 164 0.09 15.84 3.67
N LEU A 165 -0.87 15.86 4.60
CA LEU A 165 -2.23 16.31 4.30
C LEU A 165 -2.28 17.84 4.17
N ILE A 166 -3.02 18.30 3.17
CA ILE A 166 -3.41 19.72 3.00
C ILE A 166 -4.91 19.93 3.18
N SER A 167 -5.67 18.86 3.42
CA SER A 167 -7.10 18.89 3.63
C SER A 167 -7.52 17.68 4.49
N TYR A 168 -8.63 17.83 5.21
CA TYR A 168 -9.21 16.80 6.06
C TYR A 168 -10.37 16.10 5.35
N TYR A 169 -10.72 14.92 5.82
CA TYR A 169 -11.87 14.21 5.30
C TYR A 169 -13.18 14.89 5.73
N GLU A 170 -14.01 15.28 4.77
CA GLU A 170 -15.31 15.94 5.00
C GLU A 170 -16.51 15.08 4.58
N GLY A 171 -16.27 13.80 4.29
CA GLY A 171 -17.30 12.88 3.83
C GLY A 171 -17.24 12.60 2.33
N SER A 172 -18.12 11.70 1.92
CA SER A 172 -18.27 11.29 0.53
C SER A 172 -19.73 10.98 0.22
N MET A 173 -20.10 11.10 -1.05
CA MET A 173 -21.44 10.83 -1.55
C MET A 173 -21.39 10.03 -2.86
N GLY A 174 -22.51 9.39 -3.17
CA GLY A 174 -22.71 8.68 -4.44
C GLY A 174 -22.30 7.22 -4.37
N ILE A 175 -21.79 6.71 -5.50
CA ILE A 175 -21.40 5.31 -5.63
C ILE A 175 -20.12 4.98 -4.83
N PRO A 176 -19.88 3.70 -4.53
CA PRO A 176 -18.61 3.24 -3.98
C PRO A 176 -17.43 3.66 -4.86
N TYR A 177 -16.28 3.84 -4.23
CA TYR A 177 -15.04 4.26 -4.87
C TYR A 177 -14.57 3.22 -5.88
N GLN A 178 -14.39 3.63 -7.13
CA GLN A 178 -13.93 2.74 -8.19
C GLN A 178 -12.40 2.67 -8.22
N ALA A 179 -11.81 2.08 -7.18
CA ALA A 179 -10.36 2.09 -6.94
C ALA A 179 -9.54 1.41 -8.05
N SER A 180 -9.99 0.28 -8.57
CA SER A 180 -9.32 -0.44 -9.68
C SER A 180 -9.31 0.37 -10.98
N LEU A 181 -10.43 1.04 -11.29
CA LEU A 181 -10.54 1.94 -12.46
C LEU A 181 -9.63 3.16 -12.32
N GLU A 182 -9.56 3.76 -11.12
CA GLU A 182 -8.62 4.86 -10.88
C GLU A 182 -7.17 4.37 -11.02
N TYR A 183 -6.82 3.22 -10.42
CA TYR A 183 -5.48 2.65 -10.52
C TYR A 183 -5.07 2.42 -11.98
N GLU A 184 -5.93 1.81 -12.80
CA GLU A 184 -5.66 1.58 -14.22
C GLU A 184 -5.44 2.90 -14.98
N TYR A 185 -6.32 3.88 -14.75
CA TYR A 185 -6.17 5.20 -15.35
C TYR A 185 -4.86 5.86 -14.92
N LEU A 186 -4.54 5.86 -13.62
CA LEU A 186 -3.33 6.51 -13.12
C LEU A 186 -2.08 5.83 -13.66
N LYS A 187 -2.02 4.50 -13.66
CA LYS A 187 -0.93 3.71 -14.23
C LYS A 187 -0.72 3.96 -15.71
N LYS A 188 -1.78 4.22 -16.46
CA LYS A 188 -1.70 4.55 -17.89
C LYS A 188 -1.20 5.98 -18.16
N ASN A 189 -1.48 6.93 -17.26
CA ASN A 189 -1.29 8.36 -17.52
C ASN A 189 -0.16 9.01 -16.71
N TYR A 190 0.28 8.40 -15.61
CA TYR A 190 1.28 8.93 -14.70
C TYR A 190 2.31 7.86 -14.37
N LYS A 191 3.53 8.30 -14.06
CA LYS A 191 4.59 7.40 -13.61
C LYS A 191 4.36 7.04 -12.15
N PHE A 192 4.89 5.89 -11.73
CA PHE A 192 5.08 5.62 -10.32
C PHE A 192 6.03 6.65 -9.71
N ARG A 193 5.70 7.11 -8.50
CA ARG A 193 6.57 7.99 -7.72
C ARG A 193 7.81 7.23 -7.29
N ASP A 194 8.98 7.86 -7.34
CA ASP A 194 10.19 7.28 -6.77
C ASP A 194 10.14 7.35 -5.24
N LEU A 195 10.06 6.19 -4.61
CA LEU A 195 9.95 6.04 -3.16
C LEU A 195 11.26 5.55 -2.51
N ASN A 196 12.34 5.39 -3.26
CA ASN A 196 13.62 4.90 -2.72
C ASN A 196 14.40 5.96 -1.92
N VAL A 197 13.95 7.21 -2.03
CA VAL A 197 14.50 8.40 -1.38
C VAL A 197 13.84 8.71 -0.02
N TRP A 198 13.10 7.73 0.51
CA TRP A 198 12.46 7.77 1.83
C TRP A 198 13.13 6.83 2.81
#